data_AF-A0A812S9Q6-F1
#
_entry.id   AF-A0A812S9Q6-F1
#
_cell.length_a   1.000
_cell.length_b   1.000
_cell.length_c   1.000
_cell.angle_alpha   90.00
_cell.angle_beta   90.00
_cell.angle_gamma   90.00
#
_symmetry.space_group_name_H-M   'P 1'
#
loop_
_entity.id
_entity.type
_entity.pdbx_description
1 polymer ?
#
loop_
_entity_poly.entity_id
_entity_poly.type
_entity_poly.pdbx_seq_one_letter_code
_entity_poly.pdbx_strand_id
1 'polypeptide(L)'
;MDYEPDGTQELLIDSAQERTARRTEHLLLAARLLFFFFHGLLIISASMGFEEVSWWLIFTPAWLGDTVCVVLVILSWFGSCPYVQSCLQERQARLGDANPSILTDILPDIVMGVLSLVYMLLAVLAELLLCRPVLRLSQRLVADGRPALGISVS
;
A
#
# COMPACT_ATOMS: atom_id res chain seq x y z
N MET A 1 30.12 22.21 35.66
CA MET A 1 29.24 22.75 34.61
C MET A 1 28.05 21.84 34.58
N ASP A 2 27.00 22.22 35.30
CA ASP A 2 25.73 21.49 35.27
C ASP A 2 25.01 21.94 34.00
N TYR A 3 24.93 21.01 33.04
CA TYR A 3 24.11 21.17 31.85
C TYR A 3 22.69 20.78 32.28
N GLU A 4 21.87 21.76 32.68
CA GLU A 4 20.42 21.54 32.72
C GLU A 4 19.95 21.37 31.27
N PRO A 5 19.40 20.20 30.89
CA PRO A 5 18.79 20.05 29.58
C PRO A 5 17.54 20.94 29.54
N ASP A 6 17.54 21.90 28.61
CA ASP A 6 16.43 22.80 28.35
C ASP A 6 15.21 21.96 27.92
N GLY A 7 14.23 21.76 28.82
CA GLY A 7 13.04 20.92 28.59
C GLY A 7 12.18 21.36 27.42
N THR A 8 12.47 22.53 26.82
CA THR A 8 11.85 23.00 25.57
C THR A 8 12.28 22.17 24.35
N GLN A 9 13.46 21.57 24.36
CA GLN A 9 13.97 20.79 23.24
C GLN A 9 13.32 19.40 23.15
N GLU A 10 13.08 18.74 24.30
CA GLU A 10 12.34 17.48 24.38
C GLU A 10 10.89 17.65 23.87
N LEU A 11 10.23 18.74 24.27
CA LEU A 11 8.83 19.02 23.91
C LEU A 11 8.63 19.30 22.40
N LEU A 12 9.63 19.91 21.74
CA LEU A 12 9.62 20.13 20.30
C LEU A 12 9.85 18.83 19.52
N ILE A 13 10.73 17.96 20.02
CA ILE A 13 11.06 16.65 19.41
C ILE A 13 9.82 15.74 19.44
N ASP A 14 9.13 15.65 20.59
CA ASP A 14 7.89 14.87 20.73
C ASP A 14 6.82 15.32 19.72
N SER A 15 6.61 16.63 19.57
CA SER A 15 5.57 17.15 18.68
C SER A 15 5.82 16.87 17.19
N ALA A 16 7.09 16.84 16.77
CA ALA A 16 7.47 16.58 15.38
C ALA A 16 7.42 15.08 15.06
N GLN A 17 7.84 14.24 16.01
CA GLN A 17 7.77 12.79 15.90
C GLN A 17 6.33 12.31 15.86
N GLU A 18 5.47 12.82 16.75
CA GLU A 18 4.07 12.43 16.81
C GLU A 18 3.33 12.78 15.51
N ARG A 19 3.62 13.96 14.92
CA ARG A 19 3.09 14.33 13.60
C ARG A 19 3.55 13.38 12.49
N THR A 20 4.79 12.91 12.57
CA THR A 20 5.37 12.02 11.56
C THR A 20 4.77 10.61 11.67
N ALA A 21 4.63 10.09 12.89
CA ALA A 21 3.97 8.81 13.16
C ALA A 21 2.51 8.81 12.68
N ARG A 22 1.75 9.85 13.02
CA ARG A 22 0.36 10.00 12.54
C ARG A 22 0.31 10.05 11.01
N ARG A 23 1.22 10.78 10.35
CA ARG A 23 1.27 10.84 8.88
C ARG A 23 1.53 9.47 8.26
N THR A 24 2.47 8.70 8.79
CA THR A 24 2.76 7.34 8.28
C THR A 24 1.57 6.41 8.45
N GLU A 25 0.87 6.50 9.58
CA GLU A 25 -0.35 5.74 9.84
C GLU A 25 -1.46 6.08 8.84
N HIS A 26 -1.72 7.38 8.61
CA HIS A 26 -2.74 7.83 7.65
C HIS A 26 -2.40 7.41 6.22
N LEU A 27 -1.12 7.44 5.82
CA LEU A 27 -0.68 7.01 4.50
C LEU A 27 -0.88 5.49 4.31
N LEU A 28 -0.57 4.69 5.32
CA LEU A 28 -0.80 3.24 5.29
C LEU A 28 -2.29 2.90 5.26
N LEU A 29 -3.11 3.59 6.06
CA LEU A 29 -4.55 3.43 6.03
C LEU A 29 -5.12 3.78 4.65
N ALA A 30 -4.68 4.91 4.08
CA ALA A 30 -5.09 5.33 2.74
C ALA A 30 -4.68 4.32 1.67
N ALA A 31 -3.47 3.77 1.73
CA ALA A 31 -3.01 2.71 0.83
C ALA A 31 -3.91 1.48 0.92
N ARG A 32 -4.25 1.01 2.12
CA ARG A 32 -5.15 -0.13 2.31
C ARG A 32 -6.54 0.13 1.73
N LEU A 33 -7.12 1.30 1.99
CA LEU A 33 -8.44 1.67 1.48
C LEU A 33 -8.46 1.75 -0.05
N LEU A 34 -7.44 2.35 -0.65
CA LEU A 34 -7.30 2.42 -2.11
C LEU A 34 -7.14 1.03 -2.72
N PHE A 35 -6.31 0.18 -2.11
CA PHE A 35 -6.14 -1.20 -2.54
C PHE A 35 -7.48 -1.93 -2.61
N PHE A 36 -8.25 -1.92 -1.51
CA PHE A 36 -9.57 -2.56 -1.47
C PHE A 36 -10.57 -1.94 -2.45
N PHE A 37 -10.53 -0.61 -2.61
CA PHE A 37 -11.42 0.09 -3.53
C PHE A 37 -11.17 -0.33 -4.98
N PHE A 38 -9.90 -0.27 -5.45
CA PHE A 38 -9.57 -0.62 -6.82
C PHE A 38 -9.71 -2.11 -7.13
N HIS A 39 -9.38 -2.99 -6.17
CA HIS A 39 -9.65 -4.43 -6.32
C HIS A 39 -11.15 -4.75 -6.27
N GLY A 40 -11.92 -4.05 -5.44
CA GLY A 40 -13.38 -4.15 -5.44
C GLY A 40 -13.98 -3.75 -6.78
N LEU A 41 -13.48 -2.66 -7.39
CA LEU A 41 -13.84 -2.26 -8.75
C LEU A 41 -13.48 -3.33 -9.77
N LEU A 42 -12.28 -3.93 -9.69
CA LEU A 42 -11.86 -5.02 -10.57
C LEU A 42 -12.83 -6.21 -10.50
N ILE A 43 -13.21 -6.64 -9.29
CA ILE A 43 -14.14 -7.76 -9.10
C ILE A 43 -15.51 -7.44 -9.69
N ILE A 44 -16.03 -6.24 -9.44
CA ILE A 44 -17.31 -5.79 -10.01
C ILE A 44 -17.23 -5.76 -11.53
N SER A 45 -16.20 -5.14 -12.10
CA SER A 45 -15.99 -5.06 -13.55
C SER A 45 -15.85 -6.45 -14.19
N ALA A 46 -15.11 -7.36 -13.56
CA ALA A 46 -14.98 -8.74 -14.03
C ALA A 46 -16.31 -9.51 -13.95
N SER A 47 -17.14 -9.24 -12.94
CA SER A 47 -18.46 -9.88 -12.78
C SER A 47 -19.49 -9.44 -13.82
N MET A 48 -19.34 -8.25 -14.41
CA MET A 48 -20.23 -7.74 -15.45
C MET A 48 -20.04 -8.42 -16.82
N GLY A 49 -19.06 -9.32 -16.93
CA GLY A 49 -18.79 -10.09 -18.14
C GLY A 49 -17.81 -9.38 -19.07
N PHE A 50 -17.05 -10.17 -19.81
CA PHE A 50 -15.97 -9.68 -20.68
C PHE A 50 -16.45 -9.32 -22.10
N GLU A 51 -17.69 -9.64 -22.47
CA GLU A 51 -18.08 -9.80 -23.88
C GLU A 51 -17.87 -8.56 -24.77
N GLU A 52 -17.96 -7.34 -24.23
CA GLU A 52 -17.77 -6.10 -25.00
C GLU A 52 -16.65 -5.19 -24.46
N VAL A 53 -16.11 -5.49 -23.28
CA VAL A 53 -15.15 -4.59 -22.61
C VAL A 53 -13.73 -5.11 -22.81
N SER A 54 -12.86 -4.25 -23.34
CA SER A 54 -11.44 -4.59 -23.48
C SER A 54 -10.85 -4.94 -22.10
N TRP A 55 -10.12 -6.05 -22.03
CA TRP A 55 -9.50 -6.50 -20.78
C TRP A 55 -8.57 -5.43 -20.18
N TRP A 56 -7.91 -4.62 -21.01
CA TRP A 56 -7.15 -3.45 -20.57
C TRP A 56 -7.99 -2.51 -19.69
N LEU A 57 -9.24 -2.23 -20.06
CA LEU A 57 -10.12 -1.34 -19.31
C LEU A 57 -10.52 -1.92 -17.95
N ILE A 58 -10.60 -3.25 -17.85
CA ILE A 58 -10.93 -3.96 -16.61
C ILE A 58 -9.75 -3.95 -15.65
N PHE A 59 -8.52 -4.15 -16.14
CA PHE A 59 -7.32 -4.21 -15.31
C PHE A 59 -6.66 -2.85 -15.05
N THR A 60 -6.90 -1.82 -15.88
CA THR A 60 -6.29 -0.48 -15.71
C THR A 60 -6.56 0.14 -14.33
N PRO A 61 -7.80 0.11 -13.79
CA PRO A 61 -8.07 0.62 -12.44
C PRO A 61 -7.28 -0.13 -11.36
N ALA A 62 -7.16 -1.46 -11.48
CA ALA A 62 -6.43 -2.27 -10.52
C ALA A 62 -4.94 -1.92 -10.51
N TRP A 63 -4.31 -1.85 -11.68
CA TRP A 63 -2.90 -1.47 -11.81
C TRP A 63 -2.61 -0.04 -11.36
N LEU A 64 -3.52 0.89 -11.63
CA LEU A 64 -3.42 2.25 -11.10
C LEU A 64 -3.47 2.22 -9.57
N GLY A 65 -4.41 1.47 -9.00
CA GLY A 65 -4.52 1.25 -7.57
C GLY A 65 -3.24 0.68 -6.96
N ASP A 66 -2.69 -0.36 -7.55
CA ASP A 66 -1.43 -0.99 -7.11
C ASP A 66 -0.26 -0.02 -7.15
N THR A 67 -0.13 0.73 -8.26
CA THR A 67 0.94 1.72 -8.41
C THR A 67 0.85 2.79 -7.32
N VAL A 68 -0.35 3.32 -7.07
CA VAL A 68 -0.58 4.30 -6.01
C VAL A 68 -0.30 3.70 -4.63
N CYS A 69 -0.72 2.46 -4.37
CA CYS A 69 -0.46 1.76 -3.11
C CYS A 69 1.04 1.58 -2.86
N VAL A 70 1.79 1.12 -3.87
CA VAL A 70 3.26 0.95 -3.77
C VAL A 70 3.93 2.29 -3.48
N VAL A 71 3.54 3.37 -4.16
CA VAL A 71 4.07 4.71 -3.91
C VAL A 71 3.77 5.17 -2.47
N LEU A 72 2.54 4.99 -1.99
CA LEU A 72 2.17 5.36 -0.62
C LEU A 72 2.94 4.55 0.42
N VAL A 73 3.16 3.25 0.19
CA VAL A 73 3.96 2.39 1.06
C VAL A 73 5.42 2.86 1.09
N ILE A 74 6.02 3.16 -0.06
CA ILE A 74 7.39 3.70 -0.14
C ILE A 74 7.49 5.04 0.60
N LEU A 75 6.53 5.95 0.41
CA LEU A 75 6.50 7.24 1.13
C LEU A 75 6.33 7.04 2.64
N SER A 76 5.49 6.09 3.06
CA SER A 76 5.32 5.75 4.49
C SER A 76 6.62 5.20 5.10
N TRP A 77 7.39 4.42 4.33
CA TRP A 77 8.67 3.88 4.76
C TRP A 77 9.73 4.97 4.97
N PHE A 78 9.85 5.90 4.01
CA PHE A 78 10.75 7.04 4.19
C PHE A 78 10.29 7.96 5.33
N GLY A 79 8.97 8.09 5.53
CA GLY A 79 8.39 8.83 6.65
C GLY A 79 8.70 8.20 8.01
N SER A 80 8.83 6.88 8.12
CA SER A 80 9.09 6.19 9.39
C SER A 80 10.58 6.17 9.78
N CYS A 81 11.49 6.40 8.85
CA CYS A 81 12.94 6.47 9.11
C CYS A 81 13.36 7.45 10.23
N PRO A 82 12.95 8.73 10.25
CA PRO A 82 13.32 9.67 11.32
C PRO A 82 12.77 9.26 12.68
N TYR A 83 11.60 8.61 12.71
CA TYR A 83 11.01 8.07 13.92
C TYR A 83 11.86 6.93 14.47
N VAL A 84 12.21 5.94 13.63
CA VAL A 84 13.08 4.82 14.02
C VAL A 84 14.46 5.31 14.47
N GLN A 85 15.04 6.30 13.78
CA GLN A 85 16.32 6.89 14.16
C GLN A 85 16.27 7.54 15.55
N SER A 86 15.17 8.23 15.87
CA SER A 86 14.99 8.84 17.18
C SER A 86 14.84 7.78 18.29
N CYS A 87 14.01 6.76 18.04
CA CYS A 87 13.87 5.62 18.96
C CYS A 87 15.21 4.92 19.23
N LEU A 88 16.09 4.82 18.22
CA LEU A 88 17.43 4.24 18.37
C LEU A 88 18.39 5.14 19.16
N GLN A 89 18.26 6.46 19.05
CA GLN A 89 19.09 7.42 19.79
C GLN A 89 18.77 7.41 21.29
N GLU A 90 17.50 7.20 21.66
CA GLU A 90 17.07 7.24 23.06
C GLU A 90 17.42 5.97 23.86
N ARG A 91 17.83 4.87 23.20
CA ARG A 91 18.35 3.61 23.79
C ARG A 91 17.58 3.02 24.99
N GLN A 92 16.35 3.46 25.28
CA GLN A 92 15.53 2.93 26.37
C GLN A 92 14.19 2.45 25.85
N ALA A 93 13.89 1.17 26.10
CA ALA A 93 12.53 0.67 26.09
C ALA A 93 11.82 1.23 27.34
N ARG A 94 11.29 2.45 27.24
CA ARG A 94 10.46 3.04 28.30
C ARG A 94 9.07 2.40 28.22
N LEU A 95 8.55 1.94 29.37
CA LEU A 95 7.20 1.37 29.53
C LEU A 95 6.29 2.40 30.20
N GLY A 96 5.16 2.75 29.56
CA GLY A 96 4.03 3.45 30.18
C GLY A 96 3.20 4.26 29.18
N ASP A 97 1.99 4.71 29.55
CA ASP A 97 1.10 5.51 28.68
C ASP A 97 1.71 6.86 28.22
N ALA A 98 2.82 7.29 28.83
CA ALA A 98 3.62 8.45 28.43
C ALA A 98 4.88 8.09 27.64
N ASN A 99 5.11 6.80 27.34
CA ASN A 99 6.24 6.28 26.56
C ASN A 99 5.82 4.94 25.91
N PRO A 100 5.23 4.97 24.70
CA PRO A 100 4.75 3.77 24.03
C PRO A 100 5.88 2.77 23.83
N SER A 101 5.67 1.51 24.22
CA SER A 101 6.70 0.50 24.09
C SER A 101 6.82 0.12 22.61
N ILE A 102 8.03 0.23 22.07
CA ILE A 102 8.36 -0.13 20.68
C ILE A 102 7.81 -1.52 20.31
N LEU A 103 7.82 -2.45 21.26
CA LEU A 103 7.37 -3.83 21.04
C LEU A 103 5.84 -3.99 21.03
N THR A 104 5.09 -3.09 21.67
CA THR A 104 3.62 -3.19 21.78
C THR A 104 2.90 -2.26 20.84
N ASP A 105 3.45 -1.08 20.55
CA ASP A 105 2.76 -0.08 19.72
C ASP A 105 3.26 -0.10 18.27
N ILE A 106 4.57 -0.23 18.06
CA ILE A 106 5.15 -0.17 16.71
C ILE A 106 5.18 -1.55 16.05
N LEU A 107 5.44 -2.61 16.82
CA LEU A 107 5.55 -3.97 16.27
C LEU A 107 4.28 -4.45 15.56
N PRO A 108 3.05 -4.26 16.10
CA PRO A 108 1.84 -4.67 15.41
C PRO A 108 1.67 -3.92 14.09
N ASP A 109 1.98 -2.62 14.06
CA ASP A 109 1.89 -1.81 12.85
C ASP A 109 2.89 -2.24 11.78
N ILE A 110 4.13 -2.54 12.18
CA ILE A 110 5.15 -3.11 11.28
C ILE A 110 4.69 -4.46 10.74
N VAL A 111 4.23 -5.36 11.61
CA VAL A 111 3.76 -6.70 11.20
C VAL A 111 2.58 -6.59 10.23
N MET A 112 1.59 -5.75 10.55
CA MET A 112 0.45 -5.50 9.69
C MET A 112 0.85 -4.85 8.37
N GLY A 113 1.86 -3.98 8.38
CA GLY A 113 2.46 -3.39 7.18
C GLY A 113 3.12 -4.45 6.29
N VAL A 114 3.95 -5.33 6.86
CA VAL A 114 4.61 -6.44 6.15
C VAL A 114 3.58 -7.42 5.59
N LEU A 115 2.58 -7.82 6.38
CA LEU A 115 1.51 -8.68 5.91
C LEU A 115 0.71 -8.04 4.76
N SER A 116 0.44 -6.73 4.85
CA SER A 116 -0.22 -5.97 3.79
C SER A 116 0.62 -6.00 2.50
N LEU A 117 1.94 -5.84 2.60
CA LEU A 117 2.85 -5.88 1.46
C LEU A 117 2.91 -7.28 0.82
N VAL A 118 2.99 -8.34 1.63
CA VAL A 118 2.93 -9.72 1.13
C VAL A 118 1.62 -9.97 0.40
N TYR A 119 0.50 -9.52 0.97
CA TYR A 119 -0.80 -9.65 0.35
C TYR A 119 -0.91 -8.89 -0.98
N MET A 120 -0.42 -7.65 -1.06
CA MET A 120 -0.36 -6.89 -2.32
C MET A 120 0.47 -7.62 -3.39
N LEU A 121 1.63 -8.18 -3.02
CA LEU A 121 2.45 -8.95 -3.96
C LEU A 121 1.72 -10.21 -4.48
N LEU A 122 1.01 -10.92 -3.61
CA LEU A 122 0.20 -12.06 -4.00
C LEU A 122 -0.96 -11.66 -4.92
N ALA A 123 -1.59 -10.52 -4.67
CA ALA A 123 -2.66 -9.98 -5.51
C ALA A 123 -2.15 -9.62 -6.91
N VAL A 124 -1.06 -8.88 -7.01
CA VAL A 124 -0.39 -8.58 -8.30
C VAL A 124 -0.02 -9.87 -9.03
N LEU A 125 0.53 -10.87 -8.32
CA LEU A 125 0.84 -12.16 -8.93
C LEU A 125 -0.41 -12.87 -9.45
N ALA A 126 -1.51 -12.85 -8.69
CA ALA A 126 -2.78 -13.42 -9.10
C ALA A 126 -3.32 -12.72 -10.36
N GLU A 127 -3.26 -11.37 -10.42
CA GLU A 127 -3.65 -10.61 -11.60
C GLU A 127 -2.81 -10.96 -12.84
N LEU A 128 -1.50 -11.08 -12.69
CA LEU A 128 -0.60 -11.50 -13.78
C LEU A 128 -0.91 -12.92 -14.26
N LEU A 129 -1.25 -13.82 -13.33
CA LEU A 129 -1.66 -15.19 -13.65
C LEU A 129 -3.02 -15.22 -14.34
N LEU A 130 -3.95 -14.32 -14.01
CA LEU A 130 -5.27 -14.17 -14.66
C LEU A 130 -5.16 -13.52 -16.04
N CYS A 131 -4.22 -12.59 -16.24
CA CYS A 131 -3.99 -11.96 -17.54
C CYS A 131 -3.51 -12.95 -18.60
N ARG A 132 -2.70 -13.94 -18.25
CA ARG A 132 -2.16 -14.94 -19.20
C ARG A 132 -3.24 -15.74 -19.96
N PRO A 133 -4.20 -16.40 -19.31
CA PRO A 133 -5.26 -17.12 -20.01
C PRO A 133 -6.19 -16.18 -20.79
N VAL A 134 -6.49 -14.99 -20.27
CA VAL A 134 -7.32 -13.98 -20.98
C VAL A 134 -6.64 -13.53 -22.27
N LEU A 135 -5.34 -13.23 -22.23
CA LEU A 135 -4.56 -12.86 -23.42
C LEU A 135 -4.52 -14.00 -24.45
N ARG A 136 -4.29 -15.24 -23.99
CA ARG A 136 -4.31 -16.43 -24.87
C ARG A 136 -5.68 -16.66 -25.51
N LEU A 137 -6.76 -16.44 -24.77
CA LEU A 137 -8.13 -16.56 -25.28
C LEU A 137 -8.39 -15.48 -26.34
N SER A 138 -8.00 -14.23 -26.07
CA SER A 138 -8.12 -13.12 -27.02
C SER A 138 -7.37 -13.41 -28.33
N GLN A 139 -6.13 -13.92 -28.26
CA GLN A 139 -5.35 -14.30 -29.44
C GLN A 139 -6.00 -15.44 -30.25
N ARG A 140 -6.58 -16.45 -29.58
CA ARG A 140 -7.28 -17.55 -30.26
C ARG A 140 -8.52 -17.07 -30.99
N LEU A 141 -9.31 -16.19 -30.37
CA LEU A 141 -10.50 -15.63 -31.00
C LEU A 141 -10.18 -14.84 -32.26
N VAL A 142 -9.10 -14.06 -32.25
CA VAL A 142 -8.59 -13.37 -33.44
C VAL A 142 -8.15 -14.34 -34.54
N ALA A 143 -7.45 -15.42 -34.18
CA ALA A 143 -7.01 -16.43 -35.15
C ALA A 143 -8.20 -17.17 -35.81
N ASP A 144 -9.29 -17.35 -35.08
CA ASP A 144 -10.54 -17.96 -35.59
C ASP A 144 -11.43 -16.98 -36.39
N GLY A 145 -10.95 -15.77 -36.66
CA GLY A 145 -11.70 -14.75 -37.42
C GLY A 145 -12.86 -14.13 -36.65
N ARG A 146 -12.94 -14.34 -35.33
CA ARG A 146 -13.87 -13.64 -34.45
C ARG A 146 -13.22 -12.32 -34.00
N PRO A 147 -14.01 -11.25 -33.78
CA PRO A 147 -13.45 -10.00 -33.30
C PRO A 147 -12.70 -10.25 -31.98
N ALA A 148 -11.48 -9.69 -31.90
CA ALA A 148 -10.71 -9.70 -30.66
C ALA A 148 -11.58 -9.07 -29.57
N LEU A 149 -11.62 -9.69 -28.39
CA LEU A 149 -12.06 -9.03 -27.16
C LEU A 149 -11.25 -7.73 -26.98
N GLY A 150 -11.78 -6.62 -27.47
CA GLY A 150 -11.18 -5.28 -27.37
C GLY A 150 -10.80 -4.55 -28.66
N ILE A 151 -11.14 -5.03 -29.87
CA ILE A 151 -10.97 -4.20 -31.09
C ILE A 151 -12.29 -4.17 -31.87
N SER A 152 -13.23 -3.34 -31.42
CA SER A 152 -14.25 -2.78 -32.31
C SER A 152 -13.64 -1.52 -32.93
N VAL A 153 -13.13 -1.63 -34.16
CA VAL A 153 -12.78 -0.44 -34.95
C VAL A 153 -14.08 0.10 -35.50
N SER A 154 -14.57 1.18 -34.88
CA SER A 154 -15.57 2.08 -35.47
C SER A 154 -14.96 2.87 -36.62
#